data_AF-A0A1S7LEN9-F1
#
_entry.id   AF-A0A1S7LEN9-F1
#
_cell.length_a   1.000
_cell.length_b   1.000
_cell.length_c   1.000
_cell.angle_alpha   90.00
_cell.angle_beta   90.00
_cell.angle_gamma   90.00
#
_symmetry.space_group_name_H-M   'P 1'
#
loop_
_entity.id
_entity.type
_entity.pdbx_description
1 polymer ?
#
loop_
_entity_poly.entity_id
_entity_poly.type
_entity_poly.pdbx_seq_one_letter_code
_entity_poly.pdbx_strand_id
1 'polypeptide(L)'
;MQEQVRRLFAMWQEQGSVRNKEHLLAGMLGDPKRGGDTPHYCSDIKLAQDAMDRAWNLLEEYAPVRVACHVEGDGASKEGRSCHVEWWPEDGDHIATPTFDSEAESRAFAAFAFLKLEAGG
;
A
#
# COMPACT_ATOMS: atom_id res chain seq x y z
N MET A 1 7.91 15.49 1.01
CA MET A 1 7.36 14.17 1.41
C MET A 1 5.84 14.19 1.66
N GLN A 2 5.31 15.00 2.58
CA GLN A 2 3.88 14.97 2.95
C GLN A 2 2.92 15.19 1.76
N GLU A 3 3.21 16.18 0.90
CA GLU A 3 2.40 16.43 -0.29
C GLU A 3 2.47 15.27 -1.30
N GLN A 4 3.64 14.65 -1.45
CA GLN A 4 3.86 13.52 -2.35
C GLN A 4 3.06 12.29 -1.89
N VAL A 5 3.11 11.96 -0.59
CA VAL A 5 2.31 10.87 0.00
C VAL A 5 0.81 11.12 -0.20
N ARG A 6 0.34 12.36 -0.03
CA ARG A 6 -1.08 12.73 -0.29
C ARG A 6 -1.46 12.55 -1.75
N ARG A 7 -0.59 12.95 -2.69
CA ARG A 7 -0.81 12.75 -4.14
C ARG A 7 -0.88 11.28 -4.48
N LEU A 8 0.05 10.46 -3.97
CA LEU A 8 0.03 9.00 -4.18
C LEU A 8 -1.24 8.37 -3.63
N PHE A 9 -1.69 8.78 -2.44
CA PHE A 9 -2.95 8.31 -1.88
C PHE A 9 -4.14 8.67 -2.77
N ALA A 10 -4.22 9.92 -3.26
CA ALA A 10 -5.28 10.34 -4.17
C ALA A 10 -5.29 9.50 -5.46
N MET A 11 -4.13 9.30 -6.09
CA MET A 11 -3.99 8.47 -7.30
C MET A 11 -4.43 7.01 -7.07
N TRP A 12 -4.15 6.47 -5.89
CA TRP A 12 -4.60 5.14 -5.50
C TRP A 12 -6.13 5.08 -5.37
N GLN A 13 -6.74 6.10 -4.77
CA GLN A 13 -8.20 6.16 -4.64
C GLN A 13 -8.92 6.42 -5.96
N GLU A 14 -8.33 7.17 -6.88
CA GLU A 14 -8.86 7.42 -8.24
C GLU A 14 -9.07 6.14 -9.06
N GLN A 15 -8.40 5.04 -8.71
CA GLN A 15 -8.65 3.74 -9.34
C GLN A 15 -10.08 3.23 -9.11
N GLY A 16 -10.74 3.71 -8.05
CA GLY A 16 -12.15 3.47 -7.72
C GLY A 16 -12.44 2.06 -7.23
N SER A 17 -12.18 1.04 -8.06
CA SER A 17 -12.45 -0.36 -7.73
C SER A 17 -11.20 -1.12 -7.30
N VAL A 18 -11.40 -2.09 -6.40
CA VAL A 18 -10.33 -3.04 -5.98
C VAL A 18 -9.70 -3.73 -7.18
N ARG A 19 -10.51 -4.15 -8.16
CA ARG A 19 -10.01 -4.80 -9.38
C ARG A 19 -9.08 -3.90 -10.20
N ASN A 20 -9.35 -2.60 -10.26
CA ASN A 20 -8.46 -1.66 -10.95
C ASN A 20 -7.15 -1.47 -10.20
N LYS A 21 -7.21 -1.36 -8.86
CA LYS A 21 -6.03 -1.30 -7.99
C LYS A 21 -5.15 -2.55 -8.15
N GLU A 22 -5.76 -3.73 -8.19
CA GLU A 22 -5.07 -5.01 -8.44
C GLU A 22 -4.39 -5.04 -9.81
N HIS A 23 -5.11 -4.63 -10.87
CA HIS A 23 -4.53 -4.59 -12.23
C HIS A 23 -3.38 -3.59 -12.35
N LEU A 24 -3.54 -2.41 -11.75
CA LEU A 24 -2.52 -1.38 -11.73
C LEU A 24 -1.23 -1.92 -11.08
N LEU A 25 -1.36 -2.49 -9.88
CA LEU A 25 -0.22 -3.00 -9.13
C LEU A 25 0.43 -4.21 -9.83
N ALA A 26 -0.36 -5.13 -10.38
CA ALA A 26 0.16 -6.25 -11.18
C ALA A 26 0.98 -5.76 -12.37
N GLY A 27 0.48 -4.74 -13.08
CA GLY A 27 1.16 -4.14 -14.22
C GLY A 27 2.49 -3.49 -13.85
N MET A 28 2.55 -2.81 -12.71
CA MET A 28 3.78 -2.20 -12.21
C MET A 28 4.81 -3.23 -11.73
N LEU A 29 4.36 -4.34 -11.15
CA LEU A 29 5.22 -5.44 -10.69
C LEU A 29 5.66 -6.39 -11.80
N GLY A 30 5.09 -6.25 -13.01
CA GLY A 30 5.32 -7.17 -14.12
C GLY A 30 4.71 -8.57 -13.89
N ASP A 31 3.73 -8.68 -12.99
CA ASP A 31 3.13 -9.97 -12.66
C ASP A 31 2.21 -10.43 -13.80
N PRO A 32 2.44 -11.64 -14.36
CA PRO A 32 1.61 -12.14 -15.43
C PRO A 32 0.20 -12.43 -14.90
N LYS A 33 -0.82 -12.15 -15.73
CA LYS A 33 -2.18 -12.65 -15.51
C LYS A 33 -2.17 -14.18 -15.59
N ARG A 34 -1.92 -14.87 -14.48
CA ARG A 34 -1.93 -16.33 -14.43
C ARG A 34 -3.37 -16.81 -14.62
N GLY A 35 -3.65 -17.45 -15.76
CA GLY A 35 -4.98 -18.01 -16.03
C GLY A 35 -6.09 -16.98 -16.27
N GLY A 36 -5.74 -15.71 -16.52
CA GLY A 36 -6.73 -14.63 -16.73
C GLY A 36 -7.13 -13.88 -15.47
N ASP A 37 -6.73 -14.36 -14.29
CA ASP A 37 -6.97 -13.69 -13.02
C ASP A 37 -5.76 -12.87 -12.57
N THR A 38 -6.06 -11.68 -12.04
CA THR A 38 -5.08 -10.74 -11.51
C THR A 38 -4.86 -11.05 -10.04
N PRO A 39 -3.62 -10.98 -9.51
CA PRO A 39 -3.38 -11.27 -8.11
C PRO A 39 -4.15 -10.35 -7.18
N HIS A 40 -4.65 -10.92 -6.07
CA HIS A 40 -5.58 -10.25 -5.16
C HIS A 40 -4.89 -9.41 -4.07
N TYR A 41 -4.04 -8.45 -4.46
CA TYR A 41 -3.21 -7.71 -3.50
C TYR A 41 -4.01 -6.93 -2.44
N CYS A 42 -5.21 -6.45 -2.75
CA CYS A 42 -5.99 -5.67 -1.78
C CYS A 42 -6.75 -6.53 -0.75
N SER A 43 -6.79 -7.85 -0.91
CA SER A 43 -7.56 -8.75 -0.04
C SER A 43 -6.77 -9.97 0.46
N ASP A 44 -5.71 -10.38 -0.22
CA ASP A 44 -4.78 -11.42 0.24
C ASP A 44 -3.53 -10.79 0.88
N ILE A 45 -3.40 -10.97 2.19
CA ILE A 45 -2.31 -10.39 2.97
C ILE A 45 -0.92 -10.88 2.55
N LYS A 46 -0.80 -12.12 2.08
CA LYS A 46 0.49 -12.68 1.65
C LYS A 46 0.93 -12.06 0.34
N LEU A 47 0.01 -11.99 -0.63
CA LEU A 47 0.30 -11.32 -1.90
C LEU A 47 0.62 -9.84 -1.71
N ALA A 48 -0.08 -9.17 -0.78
CA ALA A 48 0.19 -7.76 -0.46
C ALA A 48 1.57 -7.56 0.18
N GLN A 49 1.96 -8.44 1.12
CA GLN A 49 3.28 -8.42 1.74
C GLN A 49 4.38 -8.67 0.69
N ASP A 50 4.24 -9.71 -0.13
CA ASP A 50 5.22 -10.04 -1.18
C ASP A 50 5.37 -8.89 -2.19
N ALA A 51 4.27 -8.24 -2.57
CA ALA A 51 4.28 -7.06 -3.42
C ALA A 51 5.02 -5.89 -2.78
N MET A 52 4.77 -5.62 -1.49
CA MET A 52 5.43 -4.57 -0.72
C MET A 52 6.93 -4.83 -0.60
N ASP A 53 7.35 -6.05 -0.28
CA ASP A 53 8.77 -6.41 -0.13
C ASP A 53 9.52 -6.30 -1.46
N ARG A 54 8.90 -6.74 -2.56
CA ARG A 54 9.46 -6.58 -3.91
C ARG A 54 9.64 -5.11 -4.28
N ALA A 55 8.62 -4.29 -4.02
CA ALA A 55 8.66 -2.87 -4.30
C ALA A 55 9.67 -2.13 -3.41
N TRP A 56 9.79 -2.52 -2.14
CA TRP A 56 10.76 -1.98 -1.19
C TRP A 56 12.20 -2.23 -1.64
N ASN A 57 12.50 -3.42 -2.16
CA ASN A 57 13.84 -3.75 -2.64
C ASN A 57 14.31 -2.92 -3.85
N LEU A 58 13.40 -2.22 -4.52
CA LEU A 58 13.71 -1.32 -5.64
C LEU A 58 14.01 0.12 -5.16
N LEU A 59 13.74 0.39 -3.89
CA LEU A 59 13.77 1.72 -3.31
C LEU A 59 15.14 1.95 -2.65
N GLU A 60 16.07 2.62 -3.34
CA GLU A 60 17.46 2.75 -2.86
C GLU A 60 17.59 3.64 -1.60
N GLU A 61 16.83 4.74 -1.50
CA GLU A 61 16.98 5.71 -0.39
C GLU A 61 15.67 6.46 -0.07
N TYR A 62 14.73 5.83 0.64
CA TYR A 62 13.57 6.54 1.18
C TYR A 62 13.30 6.20 2.65
N ALA A 63 12.57 7.12 3.29
CA ALA A 63 12.05 7.06 4.65
C ALA A 63 11.53 5.65 5.04
N PRO A 64 11.87 5.12 6.23
CA PRO A 64 11.22 3.95 6.79
C PRO A 64 9.70 4.04 6.71
N VAL A 65 9.07 2.99 6.19
CA VAL A 65 7.60 2.88 6.11
C VAL A 65 7.10 1.81 7.06
N ARG A 66 6.04 2.15 7.79
CA ARG A 66 5.37 1.25 8.72
C ARG A 66 3.89 1.14 8.36
N VAL A 67 3.36 -0.07 8.36
CA VAL A 67 1.91 -0.32 8.35
C VAL A 67 1.45 -0.45 9.80
N ALA A 68 0.55 0.44 10.22
CA ALA A 68 -0.05 0.42 11.55
C ALA A 68 -1.52 0.06 11.43
N CYS A 69 -1.97 -0.96 12.15
CA CYS A 69 -3.37 -1.36 12.18
C CYS A 69 -3.91 -1.24 13.60
N HIS A 70 -5.02 -0.52 13.73
CA HIS A 70 -5.80 -0.43 14.96
C HIS A 70 -7.00 -1.37 14.88
N VAL A 71 -7.38 -1.95 16.02
CA VAL A 71 -8.62 -2.71 16.17
C VAL A 71 -9.43 -1.96 17.22
N GLU A 72 -10.56 -1.38 16.83
CA GLU A 72 -11.46 -0.77 17.80
C GLU A 72 -12.15 -1.88 18.64
N GLY A 73 -11.94 -1.85 19.97
CA GLY A 73 -12.57 -2.77 20.93
C GLY A 73 -11.64 -3.84 21.54
N ASP A 74 -12.18 -4.66 22.44
CA ASP A 74 -11.46 -5.63 23.30
C ASP A 74 -10.94 -6.89 22.55
N GLY A 75 -10.58 -6.79 21.27
CA GLY A 75 -9.84 -7.81 20.54
C GLY A 75 -10.60 -9.07 20.11
N ALA A 76 -11.92 -9.15 20.34
CA ALA A 76 -12.72 -10.33 20.01
C ALA A 76 -13.39 -10.29 18.61
N SER A 77 -13.63 -9.09 18.05
CA SER A 77 -14.23 -8.91 16.72
C SER A 77 -13.22 -8.35 15.73
N LYS A 78 -13.19 -8.91 14.51
CA LYS A 78 -12.43 -8.33 13.38
C LYS A 78 -13.14 -7.09 12.77
N GLU A 79 -14.36 -6.81 13.21
CA GLU A 79 -15.10 -5.60 12.87
C GLU A 79 -14.44 -4.39 13.54
N GLY A 80 -14.18 -3.32 12.78
CA GLY A 80 -13.50 -2.12 13.29
C GLY A 80 -11.98 -2.11 13.15
N ARG A 81 -11.39 -2.98 12.32
CA ARG A 81 -9.95 -2.91 12.02
C ARG A 81 -9.69 -1.85 10.94
N SER A 82 -8.96 -0.80 11.31
CA SER A 82 -8.51 0.25 10.40
C SER A 82 -6.98 0.25 10.33
N CYS A 83 -6.42 0.34 9.12
CA CYS A 83 -4.98 0.37 8.93
C CYS A 83 -4.54 1.66 8.23
N HIS A 84 -3.38 2.20 8.54
CA HIS A 84 -2.78 3.32 7.83
C HIS A 84 -1.30 3.07 7.57
N VAL A 85 -0.74 3.82 6.62
CA VAL A 85 0.68 3.73 6.26
C VAL A 85 1.38 4.98 6.76
N GLU A 86 2.44 4.78 7.55
CA GLU A 86 3.27 5.83 8.13
C GLU A 86 4.62 5.89 7.43
N TRP A 87 5.04 7.09 7.06
CA TRP A 87 6.35 7.39 6.47
C TRP A 87 7.17 8.21 7.45
N TRP A 88 8.39 7.77 7.73
CA TRP A 88 9.28 8.36 8.73
C TRP A 88 10.53 8.97 8.06
N PRO A 89 10.43 10.14 7.42
CA PRO A 89 11.60 10.80 6.84
C PRO A 89 12.63 11.16 7.93
N GLU A 90 13.92 11.15 7.58
CA GLU A 90 15.01 11.43 8.55
C GLU A 90 14.89 12.82 9.17
N ASP A 91 14.39 13.80 8.41
CA ASP A 91 14.15 15.17 8.84
C ASP A 91 12.65 15.50 8.80
N GLY A 92 11.91 15.23 9.89
CA GLY A 92 10.56 15.76 10.08
C GLY A 92 9.60 14.91 10.89
N ASP A 93 8.36 15.39 10.99
CA ASP A 93 7.24 14.64 11.55
C ASP A 93 6.87 13.46 10.64
N HIS A 94 6.47 12.34 11.26
CA HIS A 94 5.95 11.19 10.50
C HIS A 94 4.67 11.56 9.75
N ILE A 95 4.49 10.98 8.56
CA ILE A 95 3.35 11.24 7.70
C ILE A 95 2.50 9.98 7.63
N ALA A 96 1.27 10.06 8.13
CA ALA A 96 0.29 8.99 8.01
C ALA A 96 -0.67 9.25 6.85
N THR A 97 -1.02 8.19 6.12
CA THR A 97 -2.15 8.22 5.19
C THR A 97 -3.48 8.22 5.95
N PRO A 98 -4.60 8.57 5.30
CA PRO A 98 -5.92 8.14 5.76
C PRO A 98 -6.00 6.61 5.90
N THR A 99 -7.04 6.15 6.60
CA THR A 99 -7.23 4.73 6.91
C THR A 99 -7.70 3.93 5.70
N PHE A 100 -7.32 2.66 5.69
CA PHE A 100 -7.77 1.59 4.80
C PHE A 100 -8.61 0.59 5.60
N ASP A 101 -9.53 -0.06 4.90
CA ASP A 101 -10.44 -1.07 5.48
C ASP A 101 -9.73 -2.41 5.75
N SER A 102 -8.51 -2.58 5.25
CA SER A 102 -7.73 -3.79 5.47
C SER A 102 -6.22 -3.55 5.48
N GLU A 103 -5.52 -4.42 6.19
CA GLU A 103 -4.05 -4.46 6.17
C GLU A 103 -3.52 -4.79 4.77
N ALA A 104 -4.20 -5.69 4.05
CA ALA A 104 -3.81 -6.06 2.69
C ALA A 104 -3.84 -4.85 1.75
N GLU A 105 -4.92 -4.05 1.77
CA GLU A 105 -4.98 -2.84 0.96
C GLU A 105 -3.92 -1.81 1.36
N SER A 106 -3.66 -1.62 2.66
CA SER A 106 -2.61 -0.69 3.11
C SER A 106 -1.21 -1.09 2.62
N ARG A 107 -0.91 -2.40 2.56
CA ARG A 107 0.34 -2.93 2.01
C ARG A 107 0.40 -2.82 0.50
N ALA A 108 -0.70 -3.10 -0.19
CA ALA A 108 -0.80 -2.91 -1.63
C ALA A 108 -0.59 -1.43 -2.02
N PHE A 109 -1.15 -0.51 -1.25
CA PHE A 109 -0.87 0.92 -1.40
C PHE A 109 0.61 1.25 -1.17
N ALA A 110 1.24 0.72 -0.11
CA ALA A 110 2.66 0.95 0.14
C ALA A 110 3.53 0.46 -1.03
N ALA A 111 3.24 -0.74 -1.56
CA ALA A 111 3.90 -1.27 -2.75
C ALA A 111 3.75 -0.34 -3.97
N PHE A 112 2.52 0.11 -4.24
CA PHE A 112 2.24 1.09 -5.30
C PHE A 112 3.05 2.39 -5.10
N ALA A 113 3.07 2.92 -3.88
CA ALA A 113 3.76 4.14 -3.55
C ALA A 113 5.28 4.00 -3.77
N PHE A 114 5.90 2.91 -3.33
CA PHE A 114 7.32 2.63 -3.58
C PHE A 114 7.65 2.59 -5.07
N LEU A 115 6.86 1.85 -5.85
CA LEU A 115 7.08 1.74 -7.30
C LEU A 115 6.88 3.08 -8.03
N LYS A 116 5.99 3.95 -7.53
CA LYS A 116 5.84 5.30 -8.08
C LYS A 116 7.01 6.22 -7.71
N LEU A 117 7.51 6.12 -6.48
CA LEU A 117 8.64 6.90 -6.02
C LEU A 117 9.92 6.52 -6.76
N GLU A 118 10.17 5.23 -6.94
CA GLU A 118 11.31 4.71 -7.73
C GLU A 118 11.26 5.21 -9.18
N ALA A 119 10.08 5.20 -9.81
CA ALA A 119 9.89 5.72 -11.17
C ALA A 119 9.99 7.26 -11.30
N GLY A 120 10.35 7.99 -10.24
CA GLY A 120 10.51 9.45 -10.23
C GLY A 120 9.21 10.24 -10.10
N GLY A 121 8.19 9.67 -9.43
CA GLY A 121 6.84 10.21 -9.29
C GLY A 121 6.71 11.63 -8.74
#